data_AF-A0A7Z9XGZ5-F1
#
_entry.id   AF-A0A7Z9XGZ5-F1
#
_cell.length_a   1.000
_cell.length_b   1.000
_cell.length_c   1.000
_cell.angle_alpha   90.00
_cell.angle_beta   90.00
_cell.angle_gamma   90.00
#
_symmetry.space_group_name_H-M   'P 1'
#
loop_
_entity.id
_entity.type
_entity.pdbx_description
1 polymer ?
#
loop_
_entity_poly.entity_id
_entity_poly.type
_entity_poly.pdbx_seq_one_letter_code
_entity_poly.pdbx_strand_id
1 'polypeptide(L)'
;MAGEPTDEALKQRVRQLEEQALEHKRAEAKLKHHVAELEKTNQELKQVVNGVSRAFQEPLDRVMTYLQFVEARYKDRLDSDASEFVTAAVDGAQRMQELATHLSAYLTFE
;
A
#
# COMPACT_ATOMS: atom_id res chain seq x y z
N MET A 1 -62.97 2.86 3.55
CA MET A 1 -62.81 2.04 2.32
C MET A 1 -61.75 2.74 1.49
N ALA A 2 -60.53 2.19 1.45
CA ALA A 2 -59.47 2.74 0.60
C ALA A 2 -59.86 2.45 -0.85
N GLY A 3 -60.03 3.49 -1.67
CA GLY A 3 -60.37 3.33 -3.08
C GLY A 3 -59.29 2.53 -3.79
N GLU A 4 -59.69 1.51 -4.56
CA GLU A 4 -58.75 0.74 -5.38
C GLU A 4 -57.99 1.69 -6.31
N PRO A 5 -56.66 1.59 -6.39
CA PRO A 5 -55.89 2.40 -7.30
C PRO A 5 -56.34 2.13 -8.75
N THR A 6 -56.60 3.20 -9.49
CA THR A 6 -56.96 3.13 -10.91
C THR A 6 -55.85 2.46 -11.72
N ASP A 7 -56.20 1.75 -12.79
CA ASP A 7 -55.28 1.05 -13.70
C ASP A 7 -54.13 1.96 -14.20
N GLU A 8 -54.41 3.25 -14.43
CA GLU A 8 -53.38 4.21 -14.83
C GLU A 8 -52.37 4.52 -13.70
N ALA A 9 -52.80 4.58 -12.44
CA ALA A 9 -51.91 4.77 -11.30
C ALA A 9 -50.98 3.57 -11.10
N LEU A 10 -51.48 2.35 -11.32
CA LEU A 10 -50.66 1.12 -11.32
C LEU A 10 -49.63 1.14 -12.44
N LYS A 11 -50.02 1.51 -13.67
CA LYS A 11 -49.10 1.63 -14.82
C LYS A 11 -48.01 2.69 -14.60
N GLN A 12 -48.36 3.83 -13.99
CA GLN A 12 -47.37 4.85 -13.62
C GLN A 12 -46.40 4.34 -12.54
N ARG A 13 -46.90 3.60 -11.54
CA ARG A 13 -46.07 3.04 -10.48
C ARG A 13 -45.10 1.98 -11.01
N VAL A 14 -45.54 1.12 -11.92
CA VAL A 14 -44.66 0.14 -12.58
C VAL A 14 -43.55 0.85 -13.36
N ARG A 15 -43.88 1.86 -14.17
CA ARG A 15 -42.87 2.66 -14.91
C ARG A 15 -41.84 3.31 -13.97
N GLN A 16 -42.28 3.90 -12.87
CA GLN A 16 -41.36 4.45 -11.86
C GLN A 16 -40.44 3.39 -11.25
N LEU A 17 -40.97 2.20 -10.93
CA LEU A 17 -40.17 1.12 -10.36
C LEU A 17 -39.14 0.59 -11.38
N GLU A 18 -39.51 0.51 -12.66
CA GLU A 18 -38.60 0.13 -13.74
C GLU A 18 -37.47 1.14 -13.93
N GLU A 19 -37.79 2.45 -13.92
CA GLU A 19 -36.81 3.53 -13.98
C GLU A 19 -35.85 3.47 -12.78
N GLN A 20 -36.38 3.33 -11.55
CA GLN A 20 -35.58 3.19 -10.33
C GLN A 20 -34.69 1.95 -10.36
N ALA A 21 -35.20 0.81 -10.83
CA ALA A 21 -34.42 -0.42 -10.96
C ALA A 21 -33.29 -0.27 -11.98
N LEU A 22 -33.53 0.43 -13.09
CA LEU A 22 -32.52 0.73 -14.09
C LEU A 22 -31.44 1.66 -13.54
N GLU A 23 -31.81 2.70 -12.80
CA GLU A 23 -30.87 3.60 -12.13
C GLU A 23 -30.02 2.87 -11.10
N HIS A 24 -30.64 2.05 -10.24
CA HIS A 24 -29.93 1.24 -9.26
C HIS A 24 -28.93 0.30 -9.93
N LYS A 25 -29.35 -0.39 -11.00
CA LYS A 25 -28.47 -1.29 -11.76
C LYS A 25 -27.28 -0.55 -12.40
N ARG A 26 -27.50 0.66 -12.90
CA ARG A 26 -26.42 1.52 -13.42
C ARG A 26 -25.46 1.97 -12.32
N ALA A 27 -25.98 2.34 -11.15
CA ALA A 27 -25.15 2.70 -10.00
C ALA A 27 -24.31 1.51 -9.50
N GLU A 28 -24.91 0.32 -9.41
CA GLU A 28 -24.21 -0.91 -9.03
C GLU A 28 -23.12 -1.28 -10.04
N ALA A 29 -23.39 -1.15 -11.34
CA ALA A 29 -22.39 -1.40 -12.38
C ALA A 29 -21.21 -0.41 -12.29
N LYS A 30 -21.48 0.88 -12.04
CA LYS A 30 -20.43 1.89 -11.81
C LYS A 30 -19.62 1.58 -10.55
N LEU A 31 -20.28 1.19 -9.47
CA LEU A 31 -19.59 0.83 -8.23
C LEU A 31 -18.67 -0.37 -8.45
N LYS A 32 -19.15 -1.44 -9.09
CA LYS A 32 -18.33 -2.62 -9.43
C LYS A 32 -17.14 -2.24 -10.30
N HIS A 33 -17.34 -1.37 -11.30
CA HIS A 33 -16.25 -0.87 -12.13
C HIS A 33 -15.21 -0.11 -11.31
N HIS A 34 -15.63 0.81 -10.42
CA HIS A 34 -14.69 1.54 -9.59
C HIS A 34 -13.96 0.67 -8.57
N VAL A 35 -14.63 -0.34 -8.00
CA VAL A 35 -13.98 -1.31 -7.11
C VAL A 35 -12.89 -2.08 -7.85
N ALA A 36 -13.18 -2.59 -9.06
CA ALA A 36 -12.19 -3.30 -9.86
C ALA A 36 -10.99 -2.41 -10.25
N GLU A 37 -11.24 -1.15 -10.61
CA GLU A 37 -10.16 -0.20 -10.90
C GLU A 37 -9.32 0.11 -9.65
N LEU A 38 -9.96 0.29 -8.49
CA LEU A 38 -9.25 0.50 -7.23
C LEU A 38 -8.40 -0.70 -6.85
N GLU A 39 -8.91 -1.93 -6.98
CA GLU A 39 -8.16 -3.16 -6.74
C GLU A 39 -6.94 -3.26 -7.65
N LYS A 40 -7.12 -2.97 -8.94
CA LYS A 40 -6.03 -2.95 -9.92
C LYS A 40 -4.96 -1.90 -9.57
N THR A 41 -5.36 -0.65 -9.32
CA THR A 41 -4.43 0.41 -8.94
C THR A 41 -3.73 0.09 -7.62
N ASN A 42 -4.42 -0.51 -6.65
CA ASN A 42 -3.82 -0.95 -5.40
C ASN A 42 -2.75 -2.02 -5.63
N GLN A 43 -3.01 -3.02 -6.49
CA GLN A 43 -2.04 -4.03 -6.87
C GLN A 43 -0.80 -3.42 -7.57
N GLU A 44 -1.01 -2.50 -8.51
CA GLU A 44 0.08 -1.80 -9.20
C GLU A 44 0.95 -1.01 -8.21
N LEU A 45 0.33 -0.26 -7.30
CA LEU A 45 1.03 0.49 -6.25
C LEU A 45 1.86 -0.44 -5.36
N LYS A 46 1.31 -1.59 -4.93
CA LYS A 46 2.05 -2.57 -4.13
C LYS A 46 3.28 -3.11 -4.84
N GLN A 47 3.19 -3.39 -6.14
CA GLN A 47 4.33 -3.86 -6.92
C GLN A 47 5.44 -2.81 -6.99
N VAL A 48 5.08 -1.53 -7.19
CA VAL A 48 6.03 -0.42 -7.20
C VAL A 48 6.75 -0.32 -5.85
N VAL A 49 6.00 -0.29 -4.75
CA VAL A 49 6.60 -0.12 -3.42
C VAL A 49 7.46 -1.33 -3.04
N ASN A 50 7.04 -2.55 -3.38
CA ASN A 50 7.83 -3.78 -3.14
C ASN A 50 9.15 -3.75 -3.94
N GLY A 51 9.09 -3.36 -5.22
CA GLY A 51 10.28 -3.19 -6.06
C GLY A 51 11.27 -2.19 -5.48
N VAL A 52 10.77 -1.03 -5.02
CA VAL A 52 11.59 0.02 -4.38
C VAL A 52 12.19 -0.47 -3.07
N SER A 53 11.40 -1.13 -2.21
CA SER A 53 11.88 -1.66 -0.93
C SER A 53 13.03 -2.65 -1.12
N ARG A 54 12.89 -3.59 -2.06
CA ARG A 54 13.94 -4.56 -2.40
C ARG A 54 15.19 -3.90 -2.99
N ALA A 55 15.01 -2.89 -3.85
CA ALA A 55 16.12 -2.13 -4.43
C ALA A 55 16.98 -1.41 -3.38
N PHE A 56 16.42 -1.10 -2.21
CA PHE A 56 17.17 -0.54 -1.09
C PHE A 56 17.81 -1.58 -0.16
N GLN A 57 17.28 -2.81 -0.10
CA GLN A 57 17.84 -3.85 0.78
C GLN A 57 19.27 -4.25 0.40
N GLU A 58 19.53 -4.53 -0.88
CA GLU A 58 20.88 -4.91 -1.34
C GLU A 58 21.95 -3.83 -1.05
N PRO A 59 21.74 -2.54 -1.38
CA PRO A 59 22.74 -1.53 -1.05
C PRO A 59 22.87 -1.28 0.45
N LEU A 60 21.79 -1.39 1.25
CA LEU A 60 21.88 -1.25 2.71
C LEU A 60 22.71 -2.36 3.34
N ASP A 61 22.51 -3.60 2.92
CA ASP A 61 23.30 -4.75 3.37
C ASP A 61 24.80 -4.56 3.08
N ARG A 62 25.12 -4.04 1.89
CA ARG A 62 26.50 -3.69 1.52
C ARG A 62 27.07 -2.59 2.42
N VAL A 63 26.33 -1.52 2.65
CA VAL A 63 26.78 -0.41 3.52
C VAL A 63 27.03 -0.91 4.95
N MET A 64 26.12 -1.71 5.52
CA MET A 64 26.31 -2.31 6.84
C MET A 64 27.56 -3.18 6.88
N THR A 65 27.76 -4.05 5.89
CA THR A 65 28.92 -4.94 5.80
C THR A 65 30.23 -4.15 5.81
N TYR A 66 30.32 -3.06 5.03
CA TYR A 66 31.52 -2.24 5.01
C TYR A 66 31.75 -1.48 6.31
N LEU A 67 30.69 -0.95 6.94
CA LEU A 67 30.79 -0.28 8.25
C LEU A 67 31.29 -1.25 9.33
N GLN A 68 30.76 -2.48 9.35
CA GLN A 68 31.21 -3.54 10.26
C GLN A 68 32.67 -3.94 9.99
N PHE A 69 33.13 -3.95 8.74
CA PHE A 69 34.54 -4.18 8.42
C PHE A 69 35.45 -3.04 8.90
N VAL A 70 34.99 -1.79 8.76
CA VAL A 70 35.73 -0.62 9.27
C VAL A 70 35.88 -0.71 10.78
N GLU A 71 34.78 -0.97 11.49
CA GLU A 71 34.77 -1.16 12.94
C GLU A 71 35.70 -2.31 13.36
N ALA A 72 35.54 -3.49 12.78
CA ALA A 72 36.32 -4.68 13.15
C ALA A 72 37.84 -4.52 12.90
N ARG A 73 38.23 -3.85 11.80
CA ARG A 73 39.64 -3.75 11.38
C ARG A 73 40.35 -2.53 11.96
N TYR A 74 39.62 -1.45 12.23
CA TYR A 74 40.23 -0.17 12.59
C TYR A 74 39.80 0.36 13.96
N LYS A 75 38.98 -0.34 14.76
CA LYS A 75 38.54 0.13 16.08
C LYS A 75 39.64 0.75 16.95
N ASP A 76 40.83 0.15 17.00
CA ASP A 76 41.95 0.60 17.85
C ASP A 76 42.77 1.74 17.20
N ARG A 77 42.39 2.16 15.99
CA ARG A 77 43.00 3.23 15.18
C ARG A 77 42.03 4.37 14.88
N LEU A 78 40.75 4.22 15.22
CA LEU A 78 39.76 5.29 15.12
C LEU A 78 39.93 6.21 16.33
N ASP A 79 39.89 7.52 16.11
CA ASP A 79 39.71 8.46 17.20
C ASP A 79 38.26 8.40 17.71
N SER A 80 37.96 9.15 18.79
CA SER A 80 36.63 9.16 19.41
C SER A 80 35.52 9.52 18.42
N ASP A 81 35.77 10.54 17.61
CA ASP A 81 34.77 11.12 16.71
C ASP A 81 34.49 10.16 15.55
N ALA A 82 35.54 9.57 14.97
CA ALA A 82 35.40 8.57 13.94
C ALA A 82 34.69 7.31 14.44
N SER A 83 34.94 6.89 15.68
CA SER A 83 34.22 5.76 16.28
C SER A 83 32.73 6.08 16.50
N GLU A 84 32.39 7.31 16.88
CA GLU A 84 31.01 7.78 17.01
C GLU A 84 30.30 7.82 15.65
N PHE A 85 30.98 8.31 14.60
CA PHE A 85 30.43 8.33 13.24
C PHE A 85 30.13 6.93 12.70
N VAL A 86 31.05 5.97 12.91
CA VAL A 86 30.84 4.58 12.49
C VAL A 86 29.65 3.97 13.24
N THR A 87 29.56 4.17 14.56
CA THR A 87 28.44 3.70 15.38
C THR A 87 27.11 4.28 14.88
N ALA A 88 27.03 5.60 14.69
CA ALA A 88 25.84 6.28 14.20
C ALA A 88 25.42 5.80 12.80
N ALA A 89 26.40 5.50 11.93
CA ALA A 89 26.14 4.98 10.59
C ALA A 89 25.60 3.54 10.62
N VAL A 90 26.16 2.68 11.48
CA VAL A 90 25.67 1.30 11.67
C VAL A 90 24.22 1.32 12.19
N ASP A 91 23.94 2.11 13.22
CA ASP A 91 22.59 2.27 13.77
C ASP A 91 21.61 2.82 12.73
N GLY A 92 22.05 3.79 11.92
CA GLY A 92 21.25 4.34 10.83
C GLY A 92 20.91 3.30 9.78
N ALA A 93 21.89 2.51 9.36
CA ALA A 93 21.71 1.44 8.38
C ALA A 93 20.80 0.32 8.90
N GLN A 94 20.95 -0.07 10.17
CA GLN A 94 20.08 -1.04 10.84
C GLN A 94 18.62 -0.58 10.83
N ARG A 95 18.35 0.68 11.22
CA ARG A 95 16.99 1.26 11.19
C ARG A 95 16.39 1.28 9.78
N MET A 96 17.18 1.62 8.77
CA MET A 96 16.71 1.61 7.37
C MET A 96 16.37 0.18 6.91
N GLN A 97 17.15 -0.82 7.33
CA GLN A 97 16.89 -2.23 7.04
C GLN A 97 15.59 -2.72 7.70
N GLU A 98 15.34 -2.33 8.95
CA GLU A 98 14.09 -2.64 9.67
C GLU A 98 12.88 -2.01 8.98
N LEU A 99 12.96 -0.72 8.60
CA LEU A 99 11.90 -0.04 7.87
C LEU A 99 11.60 -0.70 6.52
N ALA A 100 12.64 -1.07 5.75
CA ALA A 100 12.46 -1.78 4.49
C ALA A 100 11.78 -3.14 4.70
N THR A 101 12.16 -3.86 5.75
CA THR A 101 11.57 -5.17 6.11
C THR A 101 10.11 -5.02 6.53
N HIS A 102 9.78 -4.04 7.38
CA HIS A 102 8.40 -3.77 7.78
C HIS A 102 7.53 -3.36 6.60
N LEU A 103 8.04 -2.50 5.71
CA LEU A 103 7.33 -2.09 4.50
C LEU A 103 7.04 -3.30 3.60
N SER A 104 8.03 -4.17 3.39
CA SER A 104 7.86 -5.40 2.62
C SER A 104 6.82 -6.34 3.24
N ALA A 105 6.82 -6.50 4.58
CA ALA A 105 5.86 -7.33 5.29
C ALA A 105 4.43 -6.79 5.16
N TYR A 106 4.23 -5.48 5.33
CA TYR A 106 2.93 -4.83 5.17
C TYR A 106 2.32 -5.04 3.77
N LEU A 107 3.14 -5.00 2.72
CA LEU A 107 2.68 -5.17 1.34
C LEU A 107 2.35 -6.63 0.99
N THR A 108 2.89 -7.58 1.75
CA THR A 108 2.72 -9.02 1.50
C THR A 108 1.58 -9.63 2.33
N PHE A 109 1.20 -8.98 3.43
CA PHE A 109 0.02 -9.35 4.21
C PHE A 109 -1.27 -8.87 3.52
N GLU A 110 -1.97 -9.79 2.85
CA GLU A 110 -3.40 -9.75 2.52
C GLU A 110 -3.95 -11.17 2.40
#